data_AF-A0A511H7S2-F1
#
_entry.id   AF-A0A511H7S2-F1
#
_cell.length_a   1.000
_cell.length_b   1.000
_cell.length_c   1.000
_cell.angle_alpha   90.00
_cell.angle_beta   90.00
_cell.angle_gamma   90.00
#
_symmetry.space_group_name_H-M   'P 1'
#
loop_
_entity.id
_entity.type
_entity.pdbx_description
1 polymer ?
#
loop_
_entity_poly.entity_id
_entity_poly.type
_entity_poly.pdbx_seq_one_letter_code
_entity_poly.pdbx_strand_id
1 'polypeptide(L)'
;MKKVAALACLLALLGAIPSQAAELKDVFGREVPVGKGRPTLVLYANRGSRDELRQHAYSFIYDLREERPIVLIHVDLRDVPGLFKGMARGEIKKSHRESIEHMRNIFRQHGEAPPPELESSLFMVADAKGEPHQAMGLKKGFGQVVAKVLSPSGRELARGPFPESARKLGQTMASASEGLSTLRVVDMSR
;
A
#
# COMPACT_ATOMS: atom_id res chain seq x y z
N MET A 1 10.29 9.26 51.90
CA MET A 1 9.83 9.88 50.62
C MET A 1 10.43 9.18 49.39
N LYS A 2 10.23 7.86 49.21
CA LYS A 2 10.79 7.09 48.07
C LYS A 2 9.74 6.43 47.16
N LYS A 3 8.44 6.56 47.51
CA LYS A 3 7.33 5.88 46.79
C LYS A 3 6.74 6.70 45.63
N VAL A 4 7.08 7.98 45.51
CA VAL A 4 6.55 8.86 44.44
C VAL A 4 7.36 8.75 43.15
N ALA A 5 8.66 8.46 43.23
CA ALA A 5 9.52 8.32 42.06
C ALA A 5 9.20 7.08 41.20
N ALA A 6 8.76 5.97 41.84
CA ALA A 6 8.42 4.75 41.12
C ALA A 6 7.12 4.88 40.28
N LEU A 7 6.18 5.73 40.72
CA LEU A 7 4.91 5.93 40.02
C LEU A 7 5.08 6.81 38.77
N ALA A 8 6.01 7.78 38.81
CA ALA A 8 6.35 8.62 37.66
C ALA A 8 7.03 7.82 36.53
N CYS A 9 7.88 6.85 36.86
CA CYS A 9 8.49 5.96 35.86
C CYS A 9 7.48 5.01 35.20
N LEU A 10 6.46 4.54 35.93
CA LEU A 10 5.42 3.69 35.35
C LEU A 10 4.47 4.45 34.42
N LEU A 11 4.15 5.71 34.75
CA LEU A 11 3.30 6.56 33.89
C LEU A 11 4.03 7.04 32.62
N ALA A 12 5.36 7.18 32.67
CA ALA A 12 6.17 7.47 31.49
C ALA A 12 6.24 6.29 30.49
N LEU A 13 6.07 5.05 30.97
CA LEU A 13 6.06 3.85 30.11
C LEU A 13 4.72 3.62 29.39
N LEU A 14 3.61 4.20 29.87
CA LEU A 14 2.29 4.12 29.22
C LEU A 14 2.08 5.21 28.16
N GLY A 15 2.93 6.23 28.10
CA GLY A 15 2.90 7.28 27.07
C GLY A 15 3.60 6.93 25.76
N ALA A 16 4.23 5.74 25.68
CA ALA A 16 5.02 5.30 24.53
C ALA A 16 4.30 4.26 23.67
N ILE A 17 2.96 4.21 23.68
CA ILE A 17 2.23 3.54 22.61
C ILE A 17 2.37 4.45 21.39
N PRO A 18 3.03 4.03 20.30
CA PRO A 18 3.13 4.87 19.12
C PRO A 18 1.72 5.06 18.55
N SER A 19 1.13 6.22 18.83
CA SER A 19 -0.11 6.72 18.22
C SER A 19 0.09 7.12 16.75
N GLN A 20 0.99 6.44 16.03
CA GLN A 20 1.38 6.76 14.66
C GLN A 20 0.85 5.70 13.69
N ALA A 21 -0.41 5.32 13.88
CA ALA A 21 -1.25 4.88 12.79
C ALA A 21 -2.39 5.89 12.72
N ALA A 22 -2.10 7.12 12.28
CA ALA A 22 -3.17 7.97 11.77
C ALA A 22 -3.90 7.13 10.72
N GLU A 23 -5.15 6.76 11.00
CA GLU A 23 -5.94 5.85 10.17
C GLU A 23 -5.87 6.29 8.70
N LEU A 24 -5.08 5.57 7.90
CA LEU A 24 -4.95 5.85 6.48
C LEU A 24 -6.26 5.45 5.82
N LYS A 25 -6.99 6.43 5.28
CA LYS A 25 -8.27 6.20 4.61
C LYS A 25 -8.14 6.37 3.11
N ASP A 26 -8.74 5.45 2.37
CA ASP A 26 -8.83 5.53 0.92
C ASP A 26 -9.84 6.59 0.46
N VAL A 27 -9.97 6.78 -0.85
CA VAL A 27 -10.90 7.78 -1.42
C VAL A 27 -12.38 7.52 -1.10
N PHE A 28 -12.75 6.32 -0.64
CA PHE A 28 -14.09 5.97 -0.17
C PHE A 28 -14.23 6.06 1.36
N GLY A 29 -13.17 6.40 2.09
CA GLY A 29 -13.14 6.46 3.54
C GLY A 29 -12.88 5.12 4.21
N ARG A 30 -12.53 4.06 3.46
CA ARG A 30 -12.17 2.75 4.00
C ARG A 30 -10.79 2.81 4.63
N GLU A 31 -10.62 2.21 5.80
CA GLU A 31 -9.31 2.06 6.43
C GLU A 31 -8.43 1.13 5.58
N VAL A 32 -7.18 1.52 5.34
CA VAL A 32 -6.21 0.69 4.63
C VAL A 32 -5.52 -0.23 5.64
N PRO A 33 -5.61 -1.57 5.49
CA PRO A 33 -5.15 -2.53 6.51
C PRO A 33 -3.62 -2.79 6.45
N VAL A 34 -2.81 -1.73 6.35
CA VAL A 34 -1.35 -1.85 6.36
C VAL A 34 -0.87 -2.43 7.69
N GLY A 35 -0.03 -3.46 7.63
CA GLY A 35 0.51 -4.12 8.82
C GLY A 35 -0.47 -5.05 9.54
N LYS A 36 -1.62 -5.36 8.92
CA LYS A 36 -2.63 -6.27 9.48
C LYS A 36 -2.56 -7.68 8.86
N GLY A 37 -1.34 -8.21 8.68
CA GLY A 37 -1.12 -9.63 8.35
C GLY A 37 -1.05 -10.00 6.86
N ARG A 38 -1.13 -9.03 5.95
CA ARG A 38 -0.91 -9.24 4.51
C ARG A 38 0.23 -8.36 4.00
N PRO A 39 1.10 -8.85 3.10
CA PRO A 39 2.11 -8.00 2.48
C PRO A 39 1.42 -6.89 1.67
N THR A 40 2.06 -5.73 1.54
CA THR A 40 1.48 -4.59 0.83
C THR A 40 2.39 -4.13 -0.29
N LEU A 41 1.88 -4.07 -1.51
CA LEU A 41 2.47 -3.32 -2.61
C LEU A 41 1.97 -1.88 -2.52
N VAL A 42 2.90 -0.93 -2.41
CA VAL A 42 2.61 0.51 -2.41
C VAL A 42 3.13 1.12 -3.70
N LEU A 43 2.27 1.83 -4.43
CA LEU A 43 2.61 2.57 -5.64
C LEU A 43 2.43 4.07 -5.40
N TYR A 44 3.45 4.86 -5.71
CA TYR A 44 3.40 6.32 -5.64
C TYR A 44 3.17 6.88 -7.04
N ALA A 45 2.01 7.49 -7.22
CA ALA A 45 1.46 7.89 -8.51
C ALA A 45 1.13 9.38 -8.53
N ASN A 46 1.06 9.95 -9.71
CA ASN A 46 0.50 11.28 -9.95
C ASN A 46 -0.31 11.27 -11.25
N ARG A 47 -0.82 12.43 -11.67
CA ARG A 47 -1.60 12.54 -12.90
C ARG A 47 -0.84 12.04 -14.14
N GLY A 48 0.47 12.30 -14.23
CA GLY A 48 1.31 11.94 -15.37
C GLY A 48 1.68 10.45 -15.42
N SER A 49 1.59 9.73 -14.31
CA SER A 49 1.97 8.32 -14.25
C SER A 49 0.85 7.34 -14.61
N ARG A 50 -0.31 7.83 -15.08
CA ARG A 50 -1.49 6.99 -15.34
C ARG A 50 -1.21 5.91 -16.38
N ASP A 51 -0.60 6.28 -17.50
CA ASP A 51 -0.40 5.36 -18.62
C ASP A 51 0.67 4.31 -18.30
N GLU A 52 1.75 4.71 -17.64
CA GLU A 52 2.79 3.80 -17.13
C GLU A 52 2.21 2.75 -16.18
N LEU A 53 1.37 3.19 -15.22
CA LEU A 53 0.69 2.27 -14.32
C LEU A 53 -0.28 1.33 -15.07
N ARG A 54 -1.05 1.86 -16.03
CA ARG A 54 -1.99 1.04 -16.81
C ARG A 54 -1.27 -0.03 -17.62
N GLN A 55 -0.08 0.27 -18.14
CA GLN A 55 0.69 -0.66 -18.96
C GLN A 55 1.37 -1.76 -18.14
N HIS A 56 1.86 -1.43 -16.94
CA HIS A 56 2.74 -2.33 -16.20
C HIS A 56 2.16 -2.85 -14.88
N ALA A 57 1.40 -2.03 -14.16
CA ALA A 57 0.99 -2.35 -12.79
C ALA A 57 0.03 -3.54 -12.74
N TYR A 58 -0.92 -3.65 -13.66
CA TYR A 58 -1.92 -4.72 -13.58
C TYR A 58 -1.35 -6.11 -13.84
N SER A 59 -0.48 -6.26 -14.84
CA SER A 59 0.24 -7.52 -15.08
C SER A 59 1.09 -7.88 -13.86
N PHE A 60 1.80 -6.90 -13.30
CA PHE A 60 2.62 -7.13 -12.12
C PHE A 60 1.78 -7.52 -10.89
N ILE A 61 0.64 -6.87 -10.65
CA ILE A 61 -0.28 -7.22 -9.56
C ILE A 61 -0.81 -8.65 -9.75
N TYR A 62 -1.10 -9.05 -10.99
CA TYR A 62 -1.53 -10.41 -11.31
C TYR A 62 -0.41 -11.43 -11.03
N ASP A 63 0.84 -11.13 -11.36
CA ASP A 63 1.98 -11.99 -11.05
C ASP A 63 2.15 -12.22 -9.54
N LEU A 64 1.75 -11.24 -8.73
CA LEU A 64 1.77 -11.30 -7.26
C LEU A 64 0.54 -11.96 -6.63
N ARG A 65 -0.43 -12.46 -7.42
CA ARG A 65 -1.75 -12.88 -6.90
C ARG A 65 -1.69 -13.96 -5.82
N GLU A 66 -0.74 -14.88 -5.90
CA GLU A 66 -0.55 -15.96 -4.91
C GLU A 66 -0.19 -15.42 -3.52
N GLU A 67 0.49 -14.27 -3.47
CA GLU A 67 0.86 -13.60 -2.22
C GLU A 67 -0.32 -12.86 -1.57
N ARG A 68 -1.45 -12.78 -2.29
CA ARG A 68 -2.66 -12.06 -1.90
C ARG A 68 -2.33 -10.67 -1.32
N PRO A 69 -1.58 -9.80 -2.03
CA PRO A 69 -1.13 -8.54 -1.47
C PRO A 69 -2.28 -7.54 -1.29
N ILE A 70 -2.12 -6.63 -0.34
CA ILE A 70 -2.82 -5.35 -0.37
C ILE A 70 -2.13 -4.47 -1.40
N VAL A 71 -2.87 -3.90 -2.34
CA VAL A 71 -2.37 -2.93 -3.31
C VAL A 71 -2.83 -1.53 -2.87
N LEU A 72 -1.87 -0.70 -2.47
CA LEU A 72 -2.09 0.67 -2.02
C LEU A 72 -1.49 1.64 -3.03
N ILE A 73 -2.30 2.51 -3.61
CA ILE A 73 -1.84 3.54 -4.54
C ILE A 73 -1.99 4.90 -3.87
N HIS A 74 -0.88 5.55 -3.56
CA HIS A 74 -0.87 6.96 -3.18
C HIS A 74 -0.91 7.80 -4.45
N VAL A 75 -1.90 8.69 -4.55
CA VAL A 75 -2.05 9.62 -5.69
C VAL A 75 -1.71 11.02 -5.21
N ASP A 76 -0.58 11.56 -5.67
CA ASP A 76 -0.14 12.92 -5.40
C ASP A 76 -1.12 13.93 -6.00
N LEU A 77 -1.59 14.87 -5.16
CA LEU A 77 -2.45 15.97 -5.59
C LEU A 77 -1.77 17.34 -5.41
N ARG A 78 -0.45 17.40 -5.16
CA ARG A 78 0.29 18.67 -5.01
C ARG A 78 0.32 19.51 -6.28
N ASP A 79 0.19 18.89 -7.44
CA ASP A 79 0.07 19.54 -8.75
C ASP A 79 -1.36 19.97 -9.11
N VAL A 80 -2.35 19.49 -8.37
CA VAL A 80 -3.75 19.88 -8.54
C VAL A 80 -4.03 21.17 -7.78
N PRO A 81 -4.48 22.25 -8.45
CA PRO A 81 -4.88 23.48 -7.75
C PRO A 81 -6.03 23.21 -6.77
N GLY A 82 -6.05 23.96 -5.66
CA GLY A 82 -6.98 23.74 -4.54
C GLY A 82 -8.46 23.61 -4.97
N LEU A 83 -8.90 24.48 -5.88
CA LEU A 83 -10.27 24.49 -6.41
C LEU A 83 -10.65 23.17 -7.11
N PHE A 84 -9.69 22.43 -7.66
CA PHE A 84 -9.92 21.20 -8.42
C PHE A 84 -9.66 19.93 -7.61
N LYS A 85 -9.25 20.01 -6.33
CA LYS A 85 -8.96 18.82 -5.51
C LYS A 85 -10.19 17.92 -5.31
N GLY A 86 -11.39 18.50 -5.23
CA GLY A 86 -12.65 17.75 -5.15
C GLY A 86 -12.90 16.92 -6.42
N MET A 87 -12.72 17.53 -7.58
CA MET A 87 -12.82 16.86 -8.88
C MET A 87 -11.77 15.76 -9.03
N ALA A 88 -10.52 16.03 -8.66
CA ALA A 88 -9.44 15.05 -8.70
C ALA A 88 -9.74 13.83 -7.81
N ARG A 89 -10.30 14.03 -6.61
CA ARG A 89 -10.79 12.92 -5.76
C ARG A 89 -11.90 12.10 -6.43
N GLY A 90 -12.81 12.76 -7.17
CA GLY A 90 -13.84 12.10 -7.97
C GLY A 90 -13.24 11.21 -9.06
N GLU A 91 -12.24 11.71 -9.79
CA GLU A 91 -11.53 10.94 -10.81
C GLU A 91 -10.74 9.76 -10.21
N ILE A 92 -10.16 9.90 -9.01
CA ILE A 92 -9.52 8.77 -8.33
C ILE A 92 -10.56 7.69 -7.97
N LYS A 93 -11.75 8.07 -7.49
CA LYS A 93 -12.84 7.09 -7.23
C LYS A 93 -13.25 6.35 -8.50
N LYS A 94 -13.33 7.05 -9.63
CA LYS A 94 -13.62 6.44 -10.94
C LYS A 94 -12.50 5.48 -11.37
N SER A 95 -11.25 5.93 -11.30
CA SER A 95 -10.06 5.13 -11.60
C SER A 95 -9.95 3.87 -10.75
N HIS A 96 -10.34 3.94 -9.47
CA HIS A 96 -10.40 2.76 -8.60
C HIS A 96 -11.36 1.69 -9.15
N ARG A 97 -12.60 2.08 -9.50
CA ARG A 97 -13.58 1.13 -10.06
C ARG A 97 -13.12 0.56 -11.39
N GLU A 98 -12.58 1.40 -12.26
CA GLU A 98 -12.01 0.97 -13.56
C GLU A 98 -10.87 -0.04 -13.34
N SER A 99 -10.03 0.18 -12.33
CA SER A 99 -8.93 -0.73 -11.98
C SER A 99 -9.42 -2.09 -11.50
N ILE A 100 -10.50 -2.15 -10.71
CA ILE A 100 -11.12 -3.41 -10.31
C ILE A 100 -11.64 -4.18 -11.53
N GLU A 101 -12.36 -3.52 -12.42
CA GLU A 101 -12.86 -4.16 -13.65
C GLU A 101 -11.72 -4.65 -14.55
N HIS A 102 -10.65 -3.85 -14.67
CA HIS A 102 -9.49 -4.24 -15.44
C HIS A 102 -8.82 -5.49 -14.86
N MET A 103 -8.63 -5.54 -13.54
CA MET A 103 -8.10 -6.73 -12.87
C MET A 103 -9.01 -7.95 -13.07
N ARG A 104 -10.34 -7.81 -12.95
CA ARG A 104 -11.29 -8.91 -13.24
C ARG A 104 -11.10 -9.46 -14.65
N ASN A 105 -10.89 -8.59 -15.63
CA ASN A 105 -10.67 -9.00 -17.01
C ASN A 105 -9.35 -9.75 -17.20
N ILE A 106 -8.27 -9.33 -16.52
CA ILE A 106 -6.99 -10.05 -16.56
C ILE A 106 -7.16 -11.47 -16.02
N PHE A 107 -7.78 -11.64 -14.84
CA PHE A 107 -8.04 -13.00 -14.30
C PHE A 107 -8.79 -13.87 -15.32
N ARG A 108 -9.86 -13.34 -15.93
CA ARG A 108 -10.64 -14.06 -16.95
C ARG A 108 -9.82 -14.40 -18.20
N GLN A 109 -8.97 -13.48 -18.66
CA GLN A 109 -8.08 -13.71 -19.81
C GLN A 109 -7.09 -14.85 -19.57
N HIS A 110 -6.70 -15.06 -18.31
CA HIS A 110 -5.87 -16.18 -17.90
C HIS A 110 -6.68 -17.45 -17.53
N GLY A 111 -8.00 -17.46 -17.72
CA GLY A 111 -8.86 -18.59 -17.40
C GLY A 111 -9.11 -18.78 -15.90
N GLU A 112 -8.75 -17.79 -15.07
CA GLU A 112 -8.93 -17.81 -13.62
C GLU A 112 -10.18 -17.00 -13.21
N ALA A 113 -10.81 -17.40 -12.11
CA ALA A 113 -11.86 -16.59 -11.49
C ALA A 113 -11.23 -15.45 -10.68
N PRO A 114 -11.74 -14.20 -10.77
CA PRO A 114 -11.27 -13.12 -9.91
C PRO A 114 -11.46 -13.48 -8.43
N PRO A 115 -10.48 -13.19 -7.55
CA PRO A 115 -10.57 -13.53 -6.14
C PRO A 115 -11.70 -12.73 -5.46
N PRO A 116 -12.43 -13.32 -4.49
CA PRO A 116 -13.55 -12.66 -3.83
C PRO A 116 -13.14 -11.39 -3.07
N GLU A 117 -11.88 -11.33 -2.60
CA GLU A 117 -11.31 -10.19 -1.91
C GLU A 117 -10.70 -9.11 -2.82
N LEU A 118 -10.87 -9.18 -4.15
CA LEU A 118 -10.22 -8.24 -5.07
C LEU A 118 -10.53 -6.77 -4.71
N GLU A 119 -11.79 -6.46 -4.43
CA GLU A 119 -12.24 -5.11 -4.07
C GLU A 119 -11.71 -4.63 -2.72
N SER A 120 -11.52 -5.55 -1.76
CA SER A 120 -10.98 -5.28 -0.44
C SER A 120 -9.44 -5.39 -0.39
N SER A 121 -8.80 -5.57 -1.54
CA SER A 121 -7.34 -5.63 -1.68
C SER A 121 -6.77 -4.41 -2.38
N LEU A 122 -7.56 -3.65 -3.16
CA LEU A 122 -7.11 -2.43 -3.82
C LEU A 122 -7.61 -1.17 -3.11
N PHE A 123 -6.67 -0.30 -2.75
CA PHE A 123 -6.91 0.98 -2.08
C PHE A 123 -6.20 2.10 -2.84
N MET A 124 -6.91 3.22 -3.05
CA MET A 124 -6.33 4.44 -3.61
C MET A 124 -6.49 5.57 -2.59
N VAL A 125 -5.40 6.25 -2.25
CA VAL A 125 -5.37 7.34 -1.28
C VAL A 125 -5.01 8.64 -2.00
N ALA A 126 -5.85 9.66 -1.83
CA ALA A 126 -5.59 10.99 -2.33
C ALA A 126 -4.65 11.77 -1.38
N ASP A 127 -3.40 11.95 -1.77
CA ASP A 127 -2.40 12.67 -0.99
C ASP A 127 -2.42 14.16 -1.30
N ALA A 128 -3.25 14.90 -0.56
CA ALA A 128 -3.43 16.34 -0.75
C ALA A 128 -2.27 17.19 -0.22
N LYS A 129 -1.44 16.64 0.67
CA LYS A 129 -0.33 17.34 1.34
C LYS A 129 1.03 16.94 0.76
N GLY A 130 1.15 15.73 0.22
CA GLY A 130 2.36 15.17 -0.34
C GLY A 130 3.29 14.52 0.67
N GLU A 131 2.89 14.36 1.93
CA GLU A 131 3.75 13.85 3.01
C GLU A 131 4.29 12.44 2.67
N PRO A 132 3.46 11.44 2.31
CA PRO A 132 3.93 10.15 1.79
C PRO A 132 4.91 10.26 0.62
N HIS A 133 4.70 11.17 -0.32
CA HIS A 133 5.57 11.34 -1.49
C HIS A 133 6.91 11.99 -1.11
N GLN A 134 6.89 12.99 -0.22
CA GLN A 134 8.08 13.66 0.28
C GLN A 134 8.97 12.70 1.09
N ALA A 135 8.38 11.81 1.89
CA ALA A 135 9.11 10.78 2.61
C ALA A 135 9.85 9.80 1.68
N MET A 136 9.42 9.71 0.42
CA MET A 136 10.10 8.95 -0.65
C MET A 136 11.11 9.78 -1.44
N GLY A 137 11.31 11.06 -1.09
CA GLY A 137 12.15 11.99 -1.85
C GLY A 137 11.51 12.50 -3.15
N LEU A 138 10.20 12.27 -3.36
CA LEU A 138 9.51 12.62 -4.59
C LEU A 138 9.11 14.10 -4.60
N LYS A 139 9.69 14.82 -5.57
CA LYS A 139 9.30 16.19 -5.89
C LYS A 139 7.90 16.22 -6.50
N LYS A 140 7.25 17.37 -6.43
CA LYS A 140 5.97 17.61 -7.12
C LYS A 140 6.14 17.37 -8.63
N GLY A 141 5.22 16.61 -9.23
CA GLY A 141 5.24 16.30 -10.66
C GLY A 141 6.40 15.37 -11.07
N PHE A 142 6.82 14.48 -10.18
CA PHE A 142 7.84 13.48 -10.45
C PHE A 142 7.53 12.66 -11.73
N GLY A 143 8.55 12.31 -12.50
CA GLY A 143 8.38 11.72 -13.83
C GLY A 143 8.29 10.19 -13.86
N GLN A 144 8.50 9.50 -12.74
CA GLN A 144 8.59 8.03 -12.69
C GLN A 144 7.88 7.48 -11.46
N VAL A 145 7.07 6.44 -11.64
CA VAL A 145 6.45 5.73 -10.52
C VAL A 145 7.52 5.15 -9.60
N VAL A 146 7.30 5.29 -8.30
CA VAL A 146 8.07 4.53 -7.30
C VAL A 146 7.16 3.50 -6.67
N ALA A 147 7.68 2.29 -6.50
CA ALA A 147 7.02 1.21 -5.81
C ALA A 147 7.77 0.81 -4.54
N LYS A 148 7.03 0.31 -3.56
CA LYS A 148 7.54 -0.19 -2.29
C LYS A 148 6.79 -1.45 -1.90
N VAL A 149 7.48 -2.41 -1.30
CA VAL A 149 6.89 -3.59 -0.66
C VAL A 149 7.01 -3.45 0.85
N LEU A 150 5.90 -3.63 1.53
CA LEU A 150 5.82 -3.74 2.99
C LEU A 150 5.56 -5.19 3.39
N SER A 151 6.17 -5.60 4.50
CA SER A 151 5.89 -6.85 5.16
C SER A 151 4.44 -6.91 5.66
N PRO A 152 3.98 -8.10 6.05
CA PRO A 152 2.70 -8.27 6.73
C PRO A 152 2.53 -7.47 8.03
N SER A 153 3.63 -7.07 8.67
CA SER A 153 3.67 -6.19 9.84
C SER A 153 3.81 -4.70 9.50
N GLY A 154 3.85 -4.34 8.21
CA GLY A 154 3.95 -2.96 7.74
C GLY A 154 5.39 -2.44 7.66
N ARG A 155 6.40 -3.26 7.97
CA ARG A 155 7.81 -2.89 7.84
C ARG A 155 8.19 -2.87 6.37
N GLU A 156 8.89 -1.83 5.93
CA GLU A 156 9.42 -1.80 4.57
C GLU A 156 10.46 -2.89 4.32
N LEU A 157 10.35 -3.56 3.18
CA LEU A 157 11.27 -4.63 2.75
C LEU A 157 12.10 -4.24 1.53
N ALA A 158 11.47 -3.55 0.56
CA ALA A 158 12.15 -3.07 -0.64
C ALA A 158 11.42 -1.87 -1.23
N ARG A 159 12.16 -1.03 -1.96
CA ARG A 159 11.63 0.07 -2.77
C ARG A 159 12.44 0.23 -4.04
N GLY A 160 11.87 0.88 -5.05
CA GLY A 160 12.60 1.27 -6.24
C GLY A 160 11.70 1.90 -7.32
N PRO A 161 12.31 2.40 -8.40
CA PRO A 161 11.58 2.85 -9.58
C PRO A 161 10.80 1.69 -10.20
N PHE A 162 9.61 1.98 -10.70
CA PHE A 162 8.71 1.02 -11.33
C PHE A 162 8.45 1.46 -12.77
N PRO A 163 8.52 0.55 -13.76
CA PRO A 163 8.54 -0.92 -13.64
C PRO A 163 9.91 -1.59 -13.43
N GLU A 164 11.02 -0.86 -13.42
CA GLU A 164 12.38 -1.42 -13.47
C GLU A 164 12.68 -2.35 -12.29
N SER A 165 12.11 -2.07 -11.12
CA SER A 165 12.31 -2.87 -9.90
C SER A 165 11.30 -4.01 -9.73
N ALA A 166 10.35 -4.21 -10.66
CA ALA A 166 9.22 -5.14 -10.48
C ALA A 166 9.68 -6.55 -10.07
N ARG A 167 10.68 -7.12 -10.76
CA ARG A 167 11.22 -8.44 -10.44
C ARG A 167 11.73 -8.54 -8.99
N LYS A 168 12.55 -7.58 -8.56
CA LYS A 168 13.12 -7.54 -7.20
C LYS A 168 12.01 -7.37 -6.16
N LEU A 169 11.03 -6.51 -6.42
CA LEU A 169 9.90 -6.27 -5.54
C LEU A 169 9.06 -7.55 -5.37
N GLY A 170 8.77 -8.26 -6.47
CA GLY A 170 8.01 -9.51 -6.41
C GLY A 170 8.73 -10.62 -5.66
N GLN A 171 10.03 -10.82 -5.91
CA GLN A 171 10.84 -11.78 -5.15
C GLN A 171 10.86 -11.45 -3.65
N THR A 172 11.00 -10.17 -3.30
CA THR A 172 10.99 -9.72 -1.91
C THR A 172 9.66 -10.00 -1.23
N MET A 173 8.55 -9.81 -1.95
CA MET A 173 7.21 -10.08 -1.43
C MET A 173 7.00 -11.57 -1.17
N ALA A 174 7.35 -12.42 -2.14
CA ALA A 174 7.21 -13.87 -2.02
C ALA A 174 7.97 -14.43 -0.82
N SER A 175 9.25 -14.05 -0.65
CA SER A 175 10.05 -14.49 0.49
C SER A 175 9.48 -14.04 1.84
N ALA A 176 8.78 -12.90 1.89
CA ALA A 176 8.17 -12.41 3.13
C ALA A 176 6.92 -13.21 3.52
N SER A 177 6.18 -13.73 2.56
CA SER A 177 5.01 -14.58 2.81
C SER A 177 5.41 -16.00 3.23
N GLU A 178 6.44 -16.57 2.63
CA GLU A 178 6.97 -17.90 2.99
C GLU A 178 7.43 -17.97 4.46
N GLY A 179 8.04 -16.88 4.96
CA GLY A 179 8.45 -16.78 6.36
C GLY A 179 7.29 -16.91 7.36
N LEU A 180 6.08 -16.46 7.01
CA LEU A 180 4.89 -16.61 7.84
C LEU A 180 4.28 -18.01 7.75
N SER A 181 4.26 -18.61 6.56
CA SER A 181 3.78 -19.98 6.36
C SER A 181 4.63 -20.97 7.16
N THR A 182 5.95 -20.79 7.16
CA THR A 182 6.88 -21.65 7.92
C THR A 182 6.70 -21.50 9.43
N LEU A 183 6.52 -20.26 9.94
CA LEU A 183 6.28 -20.02 11.36
C LEU A 183 4.96 -20.63 11.85
N ARG A 184 3.90 -20.62 11.03
CA ARG A 184 2.61 -21.25 11.38
C ARG A 184 2.68 -22.77 11.47
N VAL A 185 3.46 -23.43 10.60
CA VAL A 185 3.61 -24.90 10.62
C VAL A 185 4.34 -25.38 11.88
N VAL A 186 5.33 -24.61 12.36
CA VAL A 186 6.07 -24.96 13.58
C VAL A 186 5.22 -24.79 14.85
N ASP A 187 4.33 -23.79 14.90
CA ASP A 187 3.48 -23.52 16.07
C ASP A 187 2.30 -24.51 16.20
N MET A 188 1.83 -25.09 15.09
CA MET A 188 0.79 -26.14 15.09
C MET A 188 1.30 -27.56 15.39
N SER A 189 2.61 -27.72 15.56
CA SER A 189 3.25 -29.02 15.82
C SER A 189 3.68 -29.21 17.29
N ARG A 190 3.16 -28.39 18.21
CA ARG A 190 3.44 -28.46 19.65
C ARG A 190 2.19 -28.71 20.48
#